data_AF-A0A1U7HXU6-F1
#
_entry.id   AF-A0A1U7HXU6-F1
#
_cell.length_a   1.000
_cell.length_b   1.000
_cell.length_c   1.000
_cell.angle_alpha   90.00
_cell.angle_beta   90.00
_cell.angle_gamma   90.00
#
_symmetry.space_group_name_H-M   'P 1'
#
loop_
_entity.id
_entity.type
_entity.pdbx_description
1 polymer ?
#
loop_
_entity_poly.entity_id
_entity_poly.type
_entity_poly.pdbx_seq_one_letter_code
_entity_poly.pdbx_strand_id
1 'polypeptide(L)'
;MKFNLLQPKRIFWASIFSVILFPIAGWAVTVKEVPNPRKEYGGWVTDMAGILSDETEAQINQMISELEAEKGTEMAVVTVPETSPATSPKTFATELFNYWEIGKQGQDNGVLFLISVGDRRVEIETGYGVEAILPDAKVGNIIDTQIIPRFKSGDFAGGTLAGTQALIVVLKSEPSSGNQVIPPNTQTTPNNNNWRLWGVLTGGGILTLAAGSAVYFSRPRKIFITPEGCTRKGEGNYTFFCADCQQPMQQVDHSTIQPYLSKPESVAQKLGSVKFQGWKCLSCSQKQTGDGFHLIAQESRSSKFRQCPHCQELTITRNEKTVRAPTQYSSGMRLITDECHSCSYYRQQEEIIPPLPPPPPPPPPSGSWSDSGGSGGSFGGGSSGGGGAGGSW
;
A
#
# COMPACT_ATOMS: atom_id res chain seq x y z
N MET A 1 45.61 -32.62 -69.23
CA MET A 1 44.75 -31.88 -70.17
C MET A 1 43.84 -30.95 -69.37
N LYS A 2 43.90 -29.64 -69.67
CA LYS A 2 42.96 -28.54 -69.32
C LYS A 2 42.85 -28.18 -67.81
N PHE A 3 43.48 -27.08 -67.35
CA PHE A 3 42.97 -25.68 -67.30
C PHE A 3 41.68 -25.58 -66.46
N ASN A 4 41.50 -24.73 -65.45
CA ASN A 4 41.88 -23.31 -65.32
C ASN A 4 41.84 -22.85 -63.84
N LEU A 5 42.69 -21.87 -63.52
CA LEU A 5 42.58 -20.92 -62.40
C LEU A 5 41.25 -20.13 -62.47
N LEU A 6 40.73 -19.63 -61.33
CA LEU A 6 40.12 -18.28 -61.19
C LEU A 6 39.67 -18.00 -59.73
N GLN A 7 40.43 -17.11 -59.08
CA GLN A 7 40.17 -16.02 -58.11
C GLN A 7 38.78 -15.83 -57.39
N PRO A 8 38.77 -15.11 -56.24
CA PRO A 8 37.67 -15.02 -55.27
C PRO A 8 36.65 -13.91 -55.60
N LYS A 9 35.42 -14.01 -55.08
CA LYS A 9 34.47 -12.88 -55.02
C LYS A 9 33.70 -12.83 -53.69
N ARG A 10 33.90 -11.71 -53.01
CA ARG A 10 32.99 -11.12 -52.01
C ARG A 10 31.61 -10.93 -52.62
N ILE A 11 30.58 -10.83 -51.76
CA ILE A 11 29.31 -10.05 -51.87
C ILE A 11 28.06 -10.91 -51.64
N PHE A 12 27.38 -10.59 -50.52
CA PHE A 12 25.97 -10.83 -50.16
C PHE A 12 25.63 -12.31 -49.91
N TRP A 13 25.07 -12.72 -48.77
CA TRP A 13 23.73 -12.38 -48.31
C TRP A 13 23.72 -11.81 -46.88
N ALA A 14 23.48 -10.51 -46.78
CA ALA A 14 22.78 -9.95 -45.63
C ALA A 14 21.29 -10.30 -45.77
N SER A 15 20.69 -10.92 -44.75
CA SER A 15 19.24 -10.88 -44.39
C SER A 15 18.77 -12.16 -43.69
N ILE A 16 19.36 -12.56 -42.57
CA ILE A 16 18.67 -13.37 -41.54
C ILE A 16 19.20 -12.93 -40.16
N PHE A 17 18.96 -11.67 -39.82
CA PHE A 17 19.02 -11.20 -38.43
C PHE A 17 18.06 -10.01 -38.27
N SER A 18 16.85 -10.14 -38.81
CA SER A 18 15.71 -9.43 -38.26
C SER A 18 15.22 -10.29 -37.09
N VAL A 19 16.01 -10.30 -36.01
CA VAL A 19 15.44 -10.49 -34.69
C VAL A 19 14.57 -9.26 -34.53
N ILE A 20 13.29 -9.45 -34.84
CA ILE A 20 12.23 -8.51 -34.57
C ILE A 20 12.36 -8.19 -33.09
N LEU A 21 12.96 -7.04 -32.78
CA LEU A 21 12.72 -6.31 -31.56
C LEU A 21 11.23 -5.98 -31.61
N PHE A 22 10.39 -6.95 -31.26
CA PHE A 22 9.05 -6.66 -30.83
C PHE A 22 9.28 -5.87 -29.54
N PRO A 23 8.93 -4.58 -29.49
CA PRO A 23 8.98 -3.87 -28.23
C PRO A 23 8.07 -4.70 -27.31
N ILE A 24 8.63 -5.23 -26.23
CA ILE A 24 7.82 -5.71 -25.12
C ILE A 24 7.18 -4.42 -24.58
N ALA A 25 6.08 -4.02 -25.21
CA ALA A 25 5.17 -3.08 -24.61
C ALA A 25 4.82 -3.73 -23.28
N GLY A 26 5.27 -3.15 -22.17
CA GLY A 26 4.79 -3.56 -20.86
C GLY A 26 3.27 -3.51 -20.94
N TRP A 27 2.63 -4.66 -20.85
CA TRP A 27 1.19 -4.79 -20.88
C TRP A 27 0.71 -4.17 -19.57
N ALA A 28 0.38 -2.89 -19.63
CA ALA A 28 -0.15 -2.15 -18.50
C ALA A 28 -1.57 -2.68 -18.28
N VAL A 29 -1.79 -3.48 -17.23
CA VAL A 29 -3.09 -4.10 -16.94
C VAL A 29 -4.01 -3.02 -16.39
N THR A 30 -5.12 -2.78 -17.08
CA THR A 30 -6.17 -1.89 -16.59
C THR A 30 -7.21 -2.68 -15.79
N VAL A 31 -7.95 -2.00 -14.91
CA VAL A 31 -9.02 -2.60 -14.08
C VAL A 31 -10.03 -3.41 -14.90
N LYS A 32 -10.29 -3.03 -16.15
CA LYS A 32 -11.24 -3.72 -17.05
C LYS A 32 -10.70 -5.01 -17.65
N GLU A 33 -9.38 -5.18 -17.65
CA GLU A 33 -8.70 -6.35 -18.22
C GLU A 33 -8.47 -7.45 -17.18
N VAL A 34 -8.65 -7.14 -15.89
CA VAL A 34 -8.64 -8.15 -14.84
C VAL A 34 -9.96 -8.95 -14.95
N PRO A 35 -9.90 -10.26 -15.25
CA PRO A 35 -11.09 -11.08 -15.39
C PRO A 35 -11.78 -11.22 -14.03
N ASN A 36 -13.09 -11.04 -13.99
CA ASN A 36 -13.85 -11.21 -12.76
C ASN A 36 -14.17 -12.70 -12.56
N PRO A 37 -13.56 -13.38 -11.57
CA PRO A 37 -13.63 -14.83 -11.45
C PRO A 37 -15.07 -15.31 -11.17
N ARG A 38 -15.86 -14.48 -10.49
CA ARG A 38 -17.24 -14.80 -10.15
C ARG A 38 -18.16 -14.75 -11.36
N LYS A 39 -17.94 -13.78 -12.26
CA LYS A 39 -18.72 -13.64 -13.49
C LYS A 39 -18.29 -14.63 -14.58
N GLU A 40 -17.00 -14.96 -14.65
CA GLU A 40 -16.48 -15.83 -15.72
C GLU A 40 -16.65 -17.32 -15.43
N TYR A 41 -16.38 -17.75 -14.20
CA TYR A 41 -16.37 -19.18 -13.85
C TYR A 41 -16.86 -19.47 -12.42
N GLY A 42 -17.49 -18.50 -11.75
CA GLY A 42 -18.11 -18.69 -10.43
C GLY A 42 -17.14 -18.77 -9.25
N GLY A 43 -15.85 -18.47 -9.46
CA GLY A 43 -14.80 -18.49 -8.43
C GLY A 43 -14.61 -17.14 -7.71
N TRP A 44 -13.51 -17.07 -6.95
CA TRP A 44 -13.08 -15.94 -6.11
C TRP A 44 -11.64 -15.52 -6.33
N VAL A 45 -10.85 -16.32 -7.06
CA VAL A 45 -9.41 -16.09 -7.28
C VAL A 45 -9.14 -15.75 -8.73
N THR A 46 -8.27 -14.77 -8.96
CA THR A 46 -7.72 -14.46 -10.28
C THR A 46 -6.21 -14.29 -10.16
N ASP A 47 -5.44 -15.21 -10.74
CA ASP A 47 -3.97 -15.18 -10.71
C ASP A 47 -3.38 -14.74 -12.06
N MET A 48 -3.37 -13.43 -12.34
CA MET A 48 -2.73 -12.94 -13.58
C MET A 48 -1.20 -12.91 -13.48
N ALA A 49 -0.64 -12.99 -12.26
CA ALA A 49 0.80 -13.00 -12.05
C ALA A 49 1.43 -14.39 -12.13
N GLY A 50 0.63 -15.47 -12.14
CA GLY A 50 1.12 -16.85 -12.20
C GLY A 50 1.92 -17.25 -10.96
N ILE A 51 1.51 -16.76 -9.78
CA ILE A 51 2.20 -16.99 -8.50
C ILE A 51 1.48 -17.99 -7.59
N LEU A 52 0.28 -18.44 -7.97
CA LEU A 52 -0.51 -19.42 -7.26
C LEU A 52 -0.51 -20.74 -8.05
N SER A 53 -0.48 -21.87 -7.33
CA SER A 53 -0.72 -23.18 -7.95
C SER A 53 -2.22 -23.47 -8.00
N ASP A 54 -2.65 -24.33 -8.92
CA ASP A 54 -4.04 -24.78 -9.03
C ASP A 54 -4.59 -25.30 -7.69
N GLU A 55 -3.77 -25.99 -6.89
CA GLU A 55 -4.17 -26.46 -5.57
C GLU A 55 -4.39 -25.32 -4.58
N THR A 56 -3.54 -24.29 -4.65
CA THR A 56 -3.65 -23.10 -3.79
C THR A 56 -4.90 -22.30 -4.16
N GLU A 57 -5.16 -22.11 -5.45
CA GLU A 57 -6.38 -21.46 -5.92
C GLU A 57 -7.62 -22.22 -5.49
N ALA A 58 -7.64 -23.54 -5.64
CA ALA A 58 -8.76 -24.38 -5.22
C ALA A 58 -9.02 -24.26 -3.70
N GLN A 59 -7.97 -24.27 -2.87
CA GLN A 59 -8.09 -24.07 -1.43
C GLN A 59 -8.66 -22.70 -1.06
N ILE A 60 -8.16 -21.63 -1.69
CA ILE A 60 -8.65 -20.27 -1.45
C ILE A 60 -10.11 -20.15 -1.88
N ASN A 61 -10.46 -20.64 -3.08
CA ASN A 61 -11.83 -20.64 -3.57
C ASN A 61 -12.79 -21.38 -2.64
N GLN A 62 -12.37 -22.54 -2.10
CA GLN A 62 -13.15 -23.31 -1.15
C GLN A 62 -13.39 -22.51 0.15
N MET A 63 -12.32 -22.01 0.77
CA MET A 63 -12.43 -21.26 2.03
C MET A 63 -13.31 -20.02 1.90
N ILE A 64 -13.21 -19.30 0.78
CA ILE A 64 -14.04 -18.11 0.53
C ILE A 64 -15.49 -18.51 0.26
N SER A 65 -15.74 -19.61 -0.46
CA SER A 65 -17.12 -20.10 -0.67
C SER A 65 -17.78 -20.52 0.64
N GLU A 66 -17.02 -21.10 1.56
CA GLU A 66 -17.49 -21.42 2.92
C GLU A 66 -17.76 -20.16 3.73
N LEU A 67 -16.91 -19.12 3.64
CA LEU A 67 -17.16 -17.82 4.27
C LEU A 67 -18.46 -17.19 3.73
N GLU A 68 -18.67 -17.20 2.41
CA GLU A 68 -19.85 -16.62 1.80
C GLU A 68 -21.12 -17.38 2.20
N ALA A 69 -21.07 -18.71 2.23
CA ALA A 69 -22.19 -19.53 2.69
C ALA A 69 -22.53 -19.31 4.18
N GLU A 70 -21.53 -19.10 5.03
CA GLU A 70 -21.71 -18.98 6.47
C GLU A 70 -22.08 -17.55 6.92
N LYS A 71 -21.44 -16.53 6.35
CA LYS A 71 -21.54 -15.12 6.80
C LYS A 71 -22.08 -14.18 5.73
N GLY A 72 -22.26 -14.64 4.50
CA GLY A 72 -22.69 -13.81 3.37
C GLY A 72 -21.63 -12.82 2.87
N THR A 73 -20.45 -12.78 3.50
CA THR A 73 -19.31 -11.92 3.15
C THR A 73 -18.68 -12.39 1.84
N GLU A 74 -18.46 -11.47 0.92
CA GLU A 74 -17.82 -11.76 -0.36
C GLU A 74 -16.36 -11.34 -0.32
N MET A 75 -15.44 -12.26 -0.63
CA MET A 75 -14.01 -11.96 -0.69
C MET A 75 -13.47 -12.33 -2.07
N ALA A 76 -12.62 -11.49 -2.66
CA ALA A 76 -11.88 -11.84 -3.87
C ALA A 76 -10.37 -11.75 -3.62
N VAL A 77 -9.62 -12.68 -4.21
CA VAL A 77 -8.15 -12.66 -4.20
C VAL A 77 -7.67 -12.45 -5.62
N VAL A 78 -6.86 -11.41 -5.83
CA VAL A 78 -6.39 -11.03 -7.16
C VAL A 78 -4.88 -10.86 -7.13
N THR A 79 -4.19 -11.50 -8.06
CA THR A 79 -2.77 -11.24 -8.32
C THR A 79 -2.63 -10.58 -9.69
N VAL A 80 -1.77 -9.58 -9.77
CA VAL A 80 -1.44 -8.90 -11.02
C VAL A 80 0.08 -8.74 -11.16
N PRO A 81 0.61 -8.76 -12.39
CA PRO A 81 2.02 -8.47 -12.62
C PRO A 81 2.40 -7.05 -12.18
N GLU A 82 1.58 -6.04 -12.48
CA GLU A 82 1.79 -4.64 -12.10
C GLU A 82 0.46 -3.88 -12.14
N THR A 83 0.35 -2.77 -11.39
CA THR A 83 -0.87 -1.93 -11.35
C THR A 83 -0.80 -0.66 -12.22
N SER A 84 0.36 -0.41 -12.83
CA SER A 84 0.51 0.66 -13.83
C SER A 84 -0.47 0.42 -15.00
N PRO A 85 -1.20 1.44 -15.49
CA PRO A 85 -0.92 2.87 -15.34
C PRO A 85 -1.71 3.56 -14.22
N ALA A 86 -2.32 2.82 -13.29
CA ALA A 86 -3.03 3.43 -12.17
C ALA A 86 -2.08 4.30 -11.32
N THR A 87 -2.64 5.31 -10.65
CA THR A 87 -1.84 6.27 -9.86
C THR A 87 -1.09 5.60 -8.70
N SER A 88 -1.65 4.52 -8.16
CA SER A 88 -1.00 3.69 -7.14
C SER A 88 -1.68 2.31 -7.06
N PRO A 89 -1.03 1.28 -6.47
CA PRO A 89 -1.67 0.00 -6.22
C PRO A 89 -2.96 0.12 -5.38
N LYS A 90 -3.01 1.03 -4.40
CA LYS A 90 -4.22 1.34 -3.62
C LYS A 90 -5.34 1.85 -4.52
N THR A 91 -5.04 2.79 -5.41
CA THR A 91 -6.00 3.31 -6.39
C THR A 91 -6.55 2.20 -7.27
N PHE A 92 -5.68 1.34 -7.79
CA PHE A 92 -6.07 0.17 -8.58
C PHE A 92 -6.98 -0.77 -7.78
N ALA A 93 -6.63 -1.07 -6.52
CA ALA A 93 -7.42 -1.94 -5.65
C ALA A 93 -8.82 -1.36 -5.40
N THR A 94 -8.91 -0.08 -5.03
CA THR A 94 -10.21 0.60 -4.80
C THR A 94 -11.04 0.67 -6.09
N GLU A 95 -10.43 0.97 -7.24
CA GLU A 95 -11.12 0.98 -8.53
C GLU A 95 -11.62 -0.41 -8.93
N LEU A 96 -10.80 -1.44 -8.74
CA LEU A 96 -11.17 -2.83 -9.02
C LEU A 96 -12.30 -3.31 -8.12
N PHE A 97 -12.22 -3.01 -6.81
CA PHE A 97 -13.26 -3.33 -5.84
C PHE A 97 -14.61 -2.76 -6.27
N ASN A 98 -14.63 -1.47 -6.61
CA ASN A 98 -15.85 -0.78 -7.01
C ASN A 98 -16.33 -1.21 -8.40
N TYR A 99 -15.43 -1.45 -9.35
CA TYR A 99 -15.77 -1.94 -10.69
C TYR A 99 -16.39 -3.34 -10.66
N TRP A 100 -15.91 -4.19 -9.75
CA TRP A 100 -16.47 -5.52 -9.54
C TRP A 100 -17.67 -5.53 -8.62
N GLU A 101 -17.96 -4.43 -7.92
CA GLU A 101 -19.06 -4.30 -6.93
C GLU A 101 -18.98 -5.36 -5.83
N ILE A 102 -17.77 -5.61 -5.32
CA ILE A 102 -17.49 -6.69 -4.37
C ILE A 102 -18.27 -6.46 -3.06
N GLY A 103 -19.12 -7.40 -2.69
CA GLY A 103 -20.01 -7.31 -1.53
C GLY A 103 -21.47 -7.35 -1.95
N LYS A 104 -22.32 -7.81 -1.03
CA LYS A 104 -23.76 -7.84 -1.24
C LYS A 104 -24.34 -6.43 -1.16
N GLN A 105 -25.26 -6.13 -2.06
CA GLN A 105 -25.99 -4.86 -2.10
C GLN A 105 -26.60 -4.53 -0.75
N GLY A 106 -26.32 -3.33 -0.24
CA GLY A 106 -26.86 -2.83 1.03
C GLY A 106 -26.26 -3.47 2.28
N GLN A 107 -25.37 -4.46 2.13
CA GLN A 107 -24.56 -4.99 3.23
C GLN A 107 -23.12 -4.48 3.17
N ASP A 108 -22.61 -4.12 1.98
CA ASP A 108 -21.23 -3.62 1.78
C ASP A 108 -20.17 -4.51 2.44
N ASN A 109 -20.42 -5.81 2.45
CA ASN A 109 -19.64 -6.81 3.18
C ASN A 109 -18.56 -7.45 2.29
N GLY A 110 -17.96 -6.65 1.41
CA GLY A 110 -16.94 -7.09 0.47
C GLY A 110 -15.51 -6.96 1.01
N VAL A 111 -14.61 -7.83 0.56
CA VAL A 111 -13.16 -7.75 0.79
C VAL A 111 -12.41 -8.06 -0.51
N LEU A 112 -11.48 -7.21 -0.91
CA LEU A 112 -10.55 -7.51 -2.00
C LEU A 112 -9.15 -7.66 -1.42
N PHE A 113 -8.48 -8.76 -1.70
CA PHE A 113 -7.06 -8.98 -1.38
C PHE A 113 -6.27 -8.97 -2.70
N LEU A 114 -5.64 -7.84 -2.98
CA LEU A 114 -4.83 -7.60 -4.18
C LEU A 114 -3.34 -7.80 -3.89
N ILE A 115 -2.65 -8.51 -4.77
CA ILE A 115 -1.20 -8.71 -4.76
C ILE A 115 -0.64 -8.24 -6.10
N SER A 116 0.16 -7.18 -6.08
CA SER A 116 0.92 -6.73 -7.25
C SER A 116 2.38 -7.10 -7.11
N VAL A 117 2.84 -8.00 -7.99
CA VAL A 117 4.18 -8.59 -7.90
C VAL A 117 5.27 -7.60 -8.29
N GLY A 118 5.08 -6.88 -9.40
CA GLY A 118 5.98 -5.86 -9.92
C GLY A 118 6.09 -4.66 -8.99
N ASP A 119 4.97 -4.23 -8.42
CA ASP A 119 4.94 -3.15 -7.42
C ASP A 119 5.47 -3.59 -6.04
N ARG A 120 5.67 -4.90 -5.84
CA ARG A 120 5.95 -5.54 -4.54
C ARG A 120 5.01 -5.04 -3.45
N ARG A 121 3.71 -5.01 -3.78
CA ARG A 121 2.68 -4.40 -2.95
C ARG A 121 1.47 -5.31 -2.78
N VAL A 122 1.01 -5.41 -1.53
CA VAL A 122 -0.30 -5.97 -1.18
C VAL A 122 -1.20 -4.83 -0.78
N GLU A 123 -2.46 -4.90 -1.21
CA GLU A 123 -3.55 -4.04 -0.77
C GLU A 123 -4.73 -4.94 -0.39
N ILE A 124 -5.35 -4.66 0.74
CA ILE A 124 -6.61 -5.27 1.12
C ILE A 124 -7.63 -4.13 1.24
N GLU A 125 -8.63 -4.12 0.35
CA GLU A 125 -9.76 -3.20 0.43
C GLU A 125 -10.91 -3.87 1.17
N THR A 126 -11.57 -3.10 2.03
CA THR A 126 -12.76 -3.53 2.75
C THR A 126 -13.94 -2.66 2.37
N GLY A 127 -15.12 -3.26 2.23
CA GLY A 127 -16.39 -2.55 2.16
C GLY A 127 -16.84 -2.08 3.55
N TYR A 128 -17.72 -1.08 3.58
CA TYR A 128 -18.17 -0.44 4.83
C TYR A 128 -18.80 -1.42 5.83
N GLY A 129 -19.48 -2.46 5.35
CA GLY A 129 -20.19 -3.42 6.19
C GLY A 129 -19.29 -4.31 7.05
N VAL A 130 -18.03 -4.47 6.66
CA VAL A 130 -17.06 -5.30 7.38
C VAL A 130 -16.08 -4.50 8.23
N GLU A 131 -16.04 -3.16 8.12
CA GLU A 131 -15.09 -2.31 8.86
C GLU A 131 -15.17 -2.48 10.39
N ALA A 132 -16.36 -2.75 10.93
CA ALA A 132 -16.53 -2.98 12.37
C ALA A 132 -15.86 -4.28 12.85
N ILE A 133 -15.77 -5.29 11.98
CA ILE A 133 -15.20 -6.61 12.30
C ILE A 133 -13.72 -6.64 11.90
N LEU A 134 -13.41 -6.06 10.74
CA LEU A 134 -12.12 -6.05 10.08
C LEU A 134 -11.67 -4.59 9.77
N PRO A 135 -11.38 -3.77 10.79
CA PRO A 135 -10.87 -2.41 10.59
C PRO A 135 -9.43 -2.42 10.07
N ASP A 136 -9.00 -1.29 9.48
CA ASP A 136 -7.67 -1.08 8.89
C ASP A 136 -6.52 -1.57 9.79
N ALA A 137 -6.62 -1.37 11.11
CA ALA A 137 -5.61 -1.81 12.05
C ALA A 137 -5.46 -3.34 12.12
N LYS A 138 -6.58 -4.09 12.04
CA LYS A 138 -6.54 -5.56 11.97
C LYS A 138 -6.04 -6.03 10.61
N VAL A 139 -6.47 -5.38 9.53
CA VAL A 139 -6.00 -5.68 8.18
C VAL A 139 -4.48 -5.48 8.08
N GLY A 140 -3.99 -4.33 8.55
CA GLY A 140 -2.55 -4.03 8.61
C GLY A 140 -1.77 -5.05 9.43
N ASN A 141 -2.32 -5.47 10.58
CA ASN A 141 -1.69 -6.52 11.39
C ASN A 141 -1.61 -7.88 10.67
N ILE A 142 -2.66 -8.28 9.94
CA ILE A 142 -2.64 -9.51 9.13
C ILE A 142 -1.58 -9.40 8.03
N ILE A 143 -1.53 -8.25 7.34
CA ILE A 143 -0.53 -7.98 6.31
C ILE A 143 0.89 -8.12 6.88
N ASP A 144 1.17 -7.46 8.01
CA ASP A 144 2.50 -7.42 8.60
C ASP A 144 2.94 -8.75 9.21
N THR A 145 2.00 -9.55 9.73
CA THR A 145 2.32 -10.78 10.49
C THR A 145 2.15 -12.07 9.69
N GLN A 146 1.19 -12.14 8.76
CA GLN A 146 0.85 -13.37 8.04
C GLN A 146 1.31 -13.33 6.58
N ILE A 147 1.22 -12.17 5.92
CA ILE A 147 1.39 -12.05 4.46
C ILE A 147 2.83 -11.65 4.11
N ILE A 148 3.25 -10.45 4.52
CA ILE A 148 4.55 -9.86 4.14
C ILE A 148 5.73 -10.77 4.46
N PRO A 149 5.82 -11.44 5.64
CA PRO A 149 6.95 -12.31 5.95
C PRO A 149 7.15 -13.42 4.91
N ARG A 150 6.06 -14.00 4.41
CA ARG A 150 6.09 -15.09 3.42
C ARG A 150 6.43 -14.57 2.02
N PHE A 151 5.87 -13.42 1.64
CA PHE A 151 6.22 -12.76 0.38
C PHE A 151 7.70 -12.37 0.33
N LYS A 152 8.28 -11.93 1.46
CA LYS A 152 9.71 -11.64 1.56
C LYS A 152 10.60 -12.88 1.35
N SER A 153 10.11 -14.07 1.68
CA SER A 153 10.80 -15.34 1.41
C SER A 153 10.50 -15.93 0.02
N GLY A 154 9.72 -15.24 -0.82
CA GLY A 154 9.28 -15.75 -2.13
C GLY A 154 8.15 -16.78 -2.05
N ASP A 155 7.58 -17.01 -0.86
CA ASP A 155 6.44 -17.89 -0.64
C ASP A 155 5.14 -17.11 -0.89
N PHE A 156 4.86 -16.81 -2.16
CA PHE A 156 3.66 -16.08 -2.57
C PHE A 156 2.39 -16.90 -2.39
N ALA A 157 2.41 -18.17 -2.77
CA ALA A 157 1.28 -19.08 -2.56
C ALA A 157 0.94 -19.22 -1.07
N GLY A 158 1.93 -19.52 -0.21
CA GLY A 158 1.71 -19.65 1.23
C GLY A 158 1.36 -18.32 1.90
N GLY A 159 1.90 -17.20 1.43
CA GLY A 159 1.54 -15.86 1.90
C GLY A 159 0.10 -15.49 1.62
N THR A 160 -0.37 -15.81 0.42
CA THR A 160 -1.75 -15.57 -0.01
C THR A 160 -2.70 -16.46 0.77
N LEU A 161 -2.41 -17.76 0.87
CA LEU A 161 -3.22 -18.72 1.61
C LEU A 161 -3.34 -18.34 3.11
N ALA A 162 -2.22 -18.02 3.76
CA ALA A 162 -2.22 -17.61 5.16
C ALA A 162 -2.95 -16.29 5.39
N GLY A 163 -2.80 -15.32 4.47
CA GLY A 163 -3.54 -14.07 4.48
C GLY A 163 -5.04 -14.29 4.39
N THR A 164 -5.49 -15.07 3.40
CA THR A 164 -6.91 -15.43 3.23
C THR A 164 -7.46 -16.10 4.49
N GLN A 165 -6.74 -17.08 5.04
CA GLN A 165 -7.17 -17.78 6.25
C GLN A 165 -7.32 -16.83 7.45
N ALA A 166 -6.36 -15.93 7.66
CA ALA A 166 -6.39 -14.97 8.75
C ALA A 166 -7.56 -13.98 8.60
N LEU A 167 -7.82 -13.49 7.39
CA LEU A 167 -8.97 -12.63 7.10
C LEU A 167 -10.28 -13.36 7.40
N ILE A 168 -10.42 -14.61 6.96
CA ILE A 168 -11.60 -15.44 7.21
C ILE A 168 -11.84 -15.65 8.70
N VAL A 169 -10.79 -15.95 9.48
CA VAL A 169 -10.92 -16.11 10.95
C VAL A 169 -11.49 -14.84 11.59
N VAL A 170 -11.03 -13.66 11.17
CA VAL A 170 -11.55 -12.40 11.70
C VAL A 170 -12.99 -12.16 11.23
N LEU A 171 -13.30 -12.40 9.96
CA LEU A 171 -14.64 -12.20 9.39
C LEU A 171 -15.69 -13.17 9.93
N LYS A 172 -15.28 -14.36 10.39
CA LYS A 172 -16.17 -15.30 11.08
C LYS A 172 -16.41 -14.91 12.55
N SER A 173 -15.57 -14.04 13.13
CA SER A 173 -15.70 -13.60 14.52
C SER A 173 -16.78 -12.53 14.69
N GLU A 174 -17.50 -12.56 15.81
CA GLU A 174 -18.50 -11.55 16.13
C GLU A 174 -17.84 -10.20 16.55
N PRO A 175 -18.49 -9.04 16.31
CA PRO A 175 -17.97 -7.75 16.71
C PRO A 175 -17.75 -7.71 18.23
N SER A 176 -16.49 -7.64 18.67
CA SER A 176 -16.15 -7.58 20.09
C SER A 176 -16.66 -6.25 20.67
N SER A 177 -17.73 -6.31 21.44
CA SER A 177 -18.16 -5.20 22.31
C SER A 177 -17.15 -5.03 23.44
N GLY A 178 -16.47 -3.87 23.51
CA GLY A 178 -15.88 -3.37 24.76
C GLY A 178 -14.37 -3.12 24.75
N ASN A 179 -14.02 -1.86 25.02
CA ASN A 179 -12.71 -1.34 25.42
C ASN A 179 -11.93 -2.26 26.39
N GLN A 180 -10.66 -2.53 26.07
CA GLN A 180 -9.55 -2.40 27.00
C GLN A 180 -8.31 -1.89 26.25
N VAL A 181 -8.02 -0.61 26.39
CA VAL A 181 -6.68 -0.05 26.17
C VAL A 181 -5.84 -0.46 27.37
N ILE A 182 -4.85 -1.33 27.17
CA ILE A 182 -3.80 -1.60 28.17
C ILE A 182 -2.52 -0.89 27.71
N PRO A 183 -1.88 -0.05 28.55
CA PRO A 183 -0.63 0.65 28.21
C PRO A 183 0.58 -0.30 28.22
N PRO A 184 1.65 -0.03 27.45
CA PRO A 184 2.82 -0.89 27.41
C PRO A 184 3.84 -0.52 28.48
N ASN A 185 4.13 -1.45 29.39
CA ASN A 185 5.39 -1.56 30.15
C ASN A 185 5.46 -3.02 30.67
N THR A 186 6.56 -3.77 30.74
CA THR A 186 7.98 -3.44 30.87
C THR A 186 8.79 -4.67 30.42
N GLN A 187 10.03 -4.41 30.03
CA GLN A 187 11.16 -5.33 29.85
C GLN A 187 11.17 -6.58 30.75
N THR A 188 11.51 -7.72 30.17
CA THR A 188 12.26 -8.77 30.89
C THR A 188 13.19 -9.50 29.91
N THR A 189 14.43 -9.64 30.38
CA THR A 189 15.62 -10.19 29.73
C THR A 189 15.52 -11.70 29.50
N PRO A 190 16.30 -12.27 28.55
CA PRO A 190 16.28 -13.69 28.26
C PRO A 190 17.13 -14.46 29.28
N ASN A 191 16.52 -15.38 30.03
CA ASN A 191 17.25 -16.35 30.83
C ASN A 191 17.46 -17.65 30.01
N ASN A 192 18.72 -17.85 29.68
CA ASN A 192 19.33 -19.04 29.10
C ASN A 192 19.17 -20.26 30.03
N ASN A 193 18.63 -21.36 29.50
CA ASN A 193 19.21 -22.71 29.60
C ASN A 193 18.26 -23.74 28.99
N ASN A 194 18.38 -23.99 27.68
CA ASN A 194 18.12 -25.31 27.08
C ASN A 194 18.59 -25.45 25.61
N TRP A 195 19.71 -24.81 25.25
CA TRP A 195 20.28 -24.90 23.89
C TRP A 195 21.30 -26.05 23.70
N ARG A 196 21.50 -26.89 24.72
CA ARG A 196 22.56 -27.94 24.74
C ARG A 196 22.15 -29.33 24.22
N LEU A 197 21.04 -29.47 23.50
CA LEU A 197 20.58 -30.79 23.03
C LEU A 197 20.37 -30.96 21.51
N TRP A 198 20.73 -29.96 20.68
CA TRP A 198 20.62 -30.08 19.21
C TRP A 198 21.85 -29.58 18.41
N GLY A 199 23.04 -29.58 19.02
CA GLY A 199 24.28 -29.69 18.23
C GLY A 199 24.53 -31.17 18.01
N VAL A 200 24.37 -31.73 16.82
CA VAL A 200 25.38 -31.74 15.76
C VAL A 200 24.65 -31.96 14.42
N LEU A 201 24.58 -30.93 13.55
CA LEU A 201 24.79 -31.02 12.07
C LEU A 201 24.31 -29.82 11.21
N THR A 202 23.65 -28.78 11.74
CA THR A 202 23.20 -27.64 10.89
C THR A 202 23.43 -26.27 11.53
N GLY A 203 24.63 -26.03 12.06
CA GLY A 203 24.94 -24.85 12.89
C GLY A 203 25.99 -23.91 12.32
N GLY A 204 25.99 -23.63 11.01
CA GLY A 204 26.94 -22.69 10.39
C GLY A 204 26.34 -21.52 9.60
N GLY A 205 25.07 -21.60 9.18
CA GLY A 205 24.56 -20.69 8.14
C GLY A 205 23.56 -19.61 8.58
N ILE A 206 22.95 -19.70 9.77
CA ILE A 206 21.71 -18.96 10.06
C ILE A 206 21.92 -17.70 10.93
N LEU A 207 23.07 -17.55 11.58
CA LEU A 207 23.33 -16.37 12.44
C LEU A 207 23.84 -15.12 11.71
N THR A 208 24.09 -15.18 10.39
CA THR A 208 24.54 -14.01 9.62
C THR A 208 23.41 -13.27 8.88
N LEU A 209 22.25 -13.90 8.62
CA LEU A 209 21.22 -13.30 7.76
C LEU A 209 20.11 -12.53 8.51
N ALA A 210 19.79 -12.90 9.75
CA ALA A 210 18.82 -12.13 10.55
C ALA A 210 19.33 -10.71 10.90
N ALA A 211 20.62 -10.57 11.17
CA ALA A 211 21.27 -9.26 11.32
C ALA A 211 21.38 -8.52 9.98
N GLY A 212 21.60 -9.25 8.87
CA GLY A 212 21.68 -8.68 7.52
C GLY A 212 20.38 -8.03 7.05
N SER A 213 19.23 -8.64 7.35
CA SER A 213 17.91 -8.16 6.89
C SER A 213 17.42 -6.91 7.64
N ALA A 214 17.64 -6.83 8.96
CA ALA A 214 17.36 -5.61 9.72
C ALA A 214 18.26 -4.44 9.28
N VAL A 215 19.52 -4.74 8.92
CA VAL A 215 20.46 -3.76 8.36
C VAL A 215 20.09 -3.36 6.93
N TYR A 216 19.51 -4.26 6.13
CA TYR A 216 19.14 -3.98 4.72
C TYR A 216 17.93 -3.04 4.59
N PHE A 217 16.88 -3.22 5.40
CA PHE A 217 15.69 -2.33 5.39
C PHE A 217 15.91 -0.98 6.08
N SER A 218 16.95 -0.87 6.92
CA SER A 218 17.41 0.40 7.48
C SER A 218 18.45 1.10 6.59
N ARG A 219 18.81 0.52 5.42
CA ARG A 219 19.72 1.20 4.49
C ARG A 219 19.01 2.40 3.87
N PRO A 220 19.56 3.60 4.03
CA PRO A 220 19.00 4.78 3.42
C PRO A 220 19.03 4.65 1.89
N ARG A 221 17.93 5.02 1.24
CA ARG A 221 17.84 5.03 -0.23
C ARG A 221 18.81 6.07 -0.77
N LYS A 222 19.71 5.66 -1.67
CA LYS A 222 20.67 6.57 -2.31
C LYS A 222 19.95 7.45 -3.31
N ILE A 223 20.12 8.76 -3.19
CA ILE A 223 19.59 9.74 -4.13
C ILE A 223 20.72 10.64 -4.58
N PHE A 224 20.83 10.84 -5.89
CA PHE A 224 21.73 11.82 -6.47
C PHE A 224 20.99 13.14 -6.65
N ILE A 225 21.54 14.22 -6.11
CA ILE A 225 21.01 15.59 -6.24
C ILE A 225 22.12 16.52 -6.72
N THR A 226 21.73 17.58 -7.41
CA THR A 226 22.67 18.62 -7.84
C THR A 226 23.28 19.32 -6.61
N PRO A 227 24.46 19.94 -6.73
CA PRO A 227 25.08 20.63 -5.60
C PRO A 227 24.29 21.87 -5.13
N GLU A 228 23.46 22.43 -6.00
CA GLU A 228 22.57 23.57 -5.77
C GLU A 228 21.18 23.26 -6.30
N GLY A 229 20.16 23.87 -5.70
CA GLY A 229 18.78 23.76 -6.11
C GLY A 229 17.85 23.38 -4.95
N CYS A 230 16.60 23.08 -5.30
CA CYS A 230 15.58 22.62 -4.36
C CYS A 230 14.94 21.32 -4.87
N THR A 231 14.67 20.38 -3.98
CA THR A 231 13.91 19.17 -4.31
C THR A 231 12.90 18.84 -3.23
N ARG A 232 11.67 18.60 -3.64
CA ARG A 232 10.59 18.10 -2.78
C ARG A 232 10.49 16.59 -2.90
N LYS A 233 10.38 15.87 -1.79
CA LYS A 233 10.16 14.41 -1.73
C LYS A 233 9.25 14.05 -0.57
N GLY A 234 8.52 12.95 -0.68
CA GLY A 234 7.80 12.39 0.47
C GLY A 234 8.78 11.91 1.55
N GLU A 235 8.34 11.98 2.80
CA GLU A 235 9.08 11.53 3.99
C GLU A 235 9.66 10.11 3.81
N GLY A 236 10.91 9.92 4.22
CA GLY A 236 11.63 8.66 4.09
C GLY A 236 13.09 8.74 4.54
N ASN A 237 13.75 7.58 4.61
CA ASN A 237 15.16 7.47 4.98
C ASN A 237 16.05 7.54 3.72
N TYR A 238 16.75 8.66 3.52
CA TYR A 238 17.54 8.96 2.33
C TYR A 238 18.99 9.29 2.65
N THR A 239 19.91 8.90 1.76
CA THR A 239 21.28 9.41 1.75
C THR A 239 21.53 10.11 0.43
N PHE A 240 21.97 11.35 0.53
CA PHE A 240 22.17 12.22 -0.63
C PHE A 240 23.62 12.19 -1.09
N PHE A 241 23.78 12.02 -2.40
CA PHE A 241 25.06 12.05 -3.10
C PHE A 241 25.01 13.17 -4.14
N CYS A 242 26.15 13.78 -4.41
CA CYS A 242 26.28 14.79 -5.44
C CYS A 242 26.16 14.14 -6.83
N ALA A 243 25.29 14.67 -7.69
CA ALA A 243 25.13 14.19 -9.07
C ALA A 243 26.41 14.37 -9.90
N ASP A 244 27.20 15.42 -9.63
CA ASP A 244 28.37 15.77 -10.44
C ASP A 244 29.61 14.95 -10.10
N CYS A 245 29.86 14.70 -8.81
CA CYS A 245 31.09 14.04 -8.34
C CYS A 245 30.83 12.72 -7.60
N GLN A 246 29.57 12.33 -7.41
CA GLN A 246 29.14 11.09 -6.75
C GLN A 246 29.58 10.95 -5.28
N GLN A 247 30.11 12.01 -4.67
CA GLN A 247 30.50 12.03 -3.26
C GLN A 247 29.27 12.22 -2.35
N PRO A 248 29.27 11.65 -1.13
CA PRO A 248 28.21 11.88 -0.16
C PRO A 248 28.15 13.36 0.22
N MET A 249 26.93 13.87 0.37
CA MET A 249 26.71 15.26 0.77
C MET A 249 26.63 15.38 2.29
N GLN A 250 27.00 16.54 2.82
CA GLN A 250 26.95 16.83 4.24
C GLN A 250 25.76 17.74 4.55
N GLN A 251 24.98 17.37 5.57
CA GLN A 251 23.88 18.20 6.04
C GLN A 251 24.40 19.51 6.62
N VAL A 252 23.76 20.62 6.26
CA VAL A 252 24.03 21.96 6.78
C VAL A 252 23.18 22.19 8.03
N ASP A 253 23.68 23.01 8.96
CA ASP A 253 22.94 23.36 10.16
C ASP A 253 21.63 24.09 9.82
N HIS A 254 20.60 23.85 10.64
CA HIS A 254 19.28 24.42 10.45
C HIS A 254 19.29 25.96 10.49
N SER A 255 20.15 26.57 11.31
CA SER A 255 20.28 28.04 11.37
C SER A 255 20.76 28.65 10.05
N THR A 256 21.51 27.89 9.25
CA THR A 256 22.03 28.36 7.96
C THR A 256 20.96 28.35 6.88
N ILE A 257 20.00 27.41 6.93
CA ILE A 257 18.92 27.33 5.94
C ILE A 257 17.73 28.25 6.26
N GLN A 258 17.52 28.58 7.54
CA GLN A 258 16.37 29.36 7.98
C GLN A 258 16.14 30.68 7.22
N PRO A 259 17.18 31.47 6.87
CA PRO A 259 17.00 32.71 6.10
C PRO A 259 16.54 32.49 4.66
N TYR A 260 16.74 31.28 4.12
CA TYR A 260 16.40 30.92 2.74
C TYR A 260 14.99 30.35 2.61
N LEU A 261 14.35 30.01 3.74
CA LEU A 261 12.97 29.55 3.75
C LEU A 261 12.03 30.75 3.62
N SER A 262 11.10 30.67 2.68
CA SER A 262 10.00 31.61 2.58
C SER A 262 9.10 31.53 3.83
N LYS A 263 8.26 32.56 4.03
CA LYS A 263 7.31 32.58 5.17
C LYS A 263 6.43 31.32 5.21
N PRO A 264 5.81 30.84 4.10
CA PRO A 264 5.04 29.60 4.10
C PRO A 264 5.86 28.36 4.47
N GLU A 265 7.07 28.22 3.94
CA GLU A 265 7.95 27.09 4.22
C GLU A 265 8.37 27.06 5.70
N SER A 266 8.67 28.23 6.28
CA SER A 266 8.97 28.37 7.71
C SER A 266 7.78 27.97 8.59
N VAL A 267 6.55 28.25 8.16
CA VAL A 267 5.34 27.82 8.88
C VAL A 267 5.15 26.31 8.74
N ALA A 268 5.34 25.74 7.54
CA ALA A 268 5.25 24.29 7.31
C ALA A 268 6.29 23.49 8.11
N GLN A 269 7.53 23.99 8.19
CA GLN A 269 8.58 23.50 9.08
C GLN A 269 8.10 23.44 10.53
N LYS A 270 7.47 24.52 11.00
CA LYS A 270 7.01 24.66 12.38
C LYS A 270 5.79 23.77 12.70
N LEU A 271 4.91 23.56 11.73
CA LEU A 271 3.78 22.63 11.84
C LEU A 271 4.23 21.16 11.82
N GLY A 272 5.44 20.88 11.34
CA GLY A 272 5.93 19.52 11.09
C GLY A 272 5.30 18.87 9.86
N SER A 273 4.67 19.66 8.99
CA SER A 273 4.07 19.16 7.74
C SER A 273 5.11 18.96 6.65
N VAL A 274 6.18 19.75 6.66
CA VAL A 274 7.32 19.62 5.76
C VAL A 274 8.61 19.83 6.54
N LYS A 275 9.59 18.96 6.35
CA LYS A 275 10.92 19.07 6.97
C LYS A 275 11.94 19.54 5.93
N PHE A 276 12.41 20.77 6.06
CA PHE A 276 13.45 21.35 5.22
C PHE A 276 14.84 21.03 5.77
N GLN A 277 15.73 20.57 4.88
CA GLN A 277 17.12 20.23 5.18
C GLN A 277 18.05 20.72 4.08
N GLY A 278 19.15 21.39 4.43
CA GLY A 278 20.19 21.76 3.47
C GLY A 278 21.29 20.70 3.37
N TRP A 279 21.78 20.43 2.17
CA TRP A 279 22.86 19.48 1.90
C TRP A 279 23.92 20.13 1.01
N LYS A 280 25.19 20.12 1.42
CA LYS A 280 26.30 20.68 0.62
C LYS A 280 27.29 19.61 0.21
N CYS A 281 27.91 19.79 -0.96
CA CYS A 281 28.99 18.94 -1.43
C CYS A 281 30.34 19.62 -1.17
N LEU A 282 31.22 19.00 -0.37
CA LEU A 282 32.54 19.57 -0.07
C LEU A 282 33.49 19.59 -1.27
N SER A 283 33.33 18.67 -2.22
CA SER A 283 34.21 18.55 -3.40
C SER A 283 33.82 19.49 -4.54
N CYS A 284 32.52 19.78 -4.70
CA CYS A 284 32.03 20.69 -5.74
C CYS A 284 31.80 22.12 -5.22
N SER A 285 31.97 22.37 -3.92
CA SER A 285 31.71 23.68 -3.28
C SER A 285 32.46 24.85 -3.91
N GLN A 286 33.64 24.59 -4.47
CA GLN A 286 34.46 25.63 -5.10
C GLN A 286 33.96 26.05 -6.50
N LYS A 287 33.07 25.25 -7.12
CA LYS A 287 32.50 25.50 -8.45
C LYS A 287 31.06 26.03 -8.40
N GLN A 288 30.54 26.17 -7.19
CA GLN A 288 29.19 26.65 -6.91
C GLN A 288 29.11 28.18 -7.06
N THR A 289 28.02 28.67 -7.63
CA THR A 289 27.78 30.10 -7.91
C THR A 289 26.61 30.67 -7.12
N GLY A 290 25.81 29.83 -6.47
CA GLY A 290 24.65 30.18 -5.65
C GLY A 290 24.87 29.98 -4.15
N ASP A 291 23.83 29.52 -3.45
CA ASP A 291 23.76 29.45 -1.98
C ASP A 291 24.73 28.44 -1.34
N GLY A 292 25.40 27.63 -2.16
CA GLY A 292 26.41 26.66 -1.73
C GLY A 292 25.84 25.36 -1.12
N PHE A 293 24.52 25.17 -1.17
CA PHE A 293 23.84 23.97 -0.73
C PHE A 293 22.58 23.69 -1.56
N HIS A 294 22.11 22.45 -1.50
CA HIS A 294 20.86 21.99 -2.06
C HIS A 294 19.81 21.85 -0.96
N LEU A 295 18.64 22.46 -1.14
CA LEU A 295 17.53 22.41 -0.19
C LEU A 295 16.63 21.21 -0.48
N ILE A 296 16.37 20.39 0.52
CA ILE A 296 15.44 19.25 0.45
C ILE A 296 14.23 19.54 1.33
N ALA A 297 13.04 19.47 0.76
CA ALA A 297 11.78 19.53 1.48
C ALA A 297 11.19 18.11 1.56
N GLN A 298 11.14 17.55 2.77
CA GLN A 298 10.52 16.25 3.03
C GLN A 298 9.07 16.43 3.51
N GLU A 299 8.11 16.06 2.67
CA GLU A 299 6.69 16.25 2.93
C GLU A 299 6.13 15.09 3.77
N SER A 300 5.44 15.44 4.86
CA SER A 300 4.79 14.46 5.73
C SER A 300 3.71 13.71 4.97
N ARG A 301 3.59 12.40 5.26
CA ARG A 301 2.52 11.56 4.69
C ARG A 301 1.19 11.66 5.45
N SER A 302 1.12 12.53 6.46
CA SER A 302 -0.09 12.68 7.28
C SER A 302 -1.21 13.40 6.52
N SER A 303 -2.40 12.82 6.52
CA SER A 303 -3.62 13.44 5.97
C SER A 303 -4.12 14.67 6.75
N LYS A 304 -3.49 14.98 7.89
CA LYS A 304 -3.81 16.14 8.75
C LYS A 304 -3.48 17.48 8.10
N PHE A 305 -2.48 17.49 7.21
CA PHE A 305 -2.01 18.69 6.54
C PHE A 305 -2.43 18.66 5.08
N ARG A 306 -2.87 19.81 4.55
CA ARG A 306 -3.24 19.95 3.13
C ARG A 306 -2.50 21.11 2.50
N GLN A 307 -2.27 21.00 1.19
CA GLN A 307 -1.65 22.06 0.42
C GLN A 307 -2.62 23.24 0.26
N CYS A 308 -2.12 24.45 0.53
CA CYS A 308 -2.90 25.66 0.39
C CYS A 308 -2.96 26.15 -1.06
N PRO A 309 -4.13 26.51 -1.61
CA PRO A 309 -4.22 27.03 -2.99
C PRO A 309 -3.60 28.43 -3.15
N HIS A 310 -3.45 29.21 -2.08
CA HIS A 310 -2.86 30.55 -2.14
C HIS A 310 -1.34 30.55 -1.96
N CYS A 311 -0.83 29.89 -0.91
CA CYS A 311 0.61 29.87 -0.63
C CYS A 311 1.32 28.61 -1.10
N GLN A 312 0.60 27.66 -1.71
CA GLN A 312 1.11 26.42 -2.32
C GLN A 312 1.88 25.49 -1.38
N GLU A 313 1.81 25.72 -0.07
CA GLU A 313 2.50 24.95 0.96
C GLU A 313 1.54 24.09 1.78
N LEU A 314 2.04 23.00 2.37
CA LEU A 314 1.31 22.09 3.29
C LEU A 314 1.01 22.74 4.65
N THR A 315 0.26 23.85 4.65
CA THR A 315 -0.02 24.67 5.84
C THR A 315 -1.49 24.74 6.20
N ILE A 316 -2.37 24.01 5.52
CA ILE A 316 -3.79 23.92 5.91
C ILE A 316 -3.98 22.83 6.97
N THR A 317 -4.69 23.18 8.03
CA THR A 317 -5.25 22.22 8.99
C THR A 317 -6.77 22.24 8.90
N ARG A 318 -7.37 21.04 8.93
CA ARG A 318 -8.82 20.86 8.91
C ARG A 318 -9.36 20.70 10.33
N ASN A 319 -10.34 21.54 10.68
CA ASN A 319 -11.13 21.43 11.90
C ASN A 319 -12.56 21.06 11.55
N GLU A 320 -13.15 20.16 12.33
CA GLU A 320 -14.52 19.71 12.13
C GLU A 320 -15.33 19.95 13.40
N LYS A 321 -16.50 20.58 13.25
CA LYS A 321 -17.43 20.83 14.36
C LYS A 321 -18.82 20.36 13.99
N THR A 322 -19.37 19.42 14.75
CA THR A 322 -20.77 19.00 14.58
C THR A 322 -21.69 20.15 15.00
N VAL A 323 -22.48 20.67 14.05
CA VAL A 323 -23.49 21.70 14.28
C VAL A 323 -24.79 21.05 14.73
N ARG A 324 -25.16 19.95 14.06
CA ARG A 324 -26.32 19.12 14.39
C ARG A 324 -25.92 17.66 14.35
N ALA A 325 -26.11 16.95 15.45
CA ALA A 325 -25.88 15.51 15.47
C ALA A 325 -26.87 14.78 14.55
N PRO A 326 -26.45 13.72 13.84
CA PRO A 326 -27.36 12.86 13.10
C PRO A 326 -28.25 12.06 14.06
N THR A 327 -29.47 11.76 13.62
CA THR A 327 -30.38 10.81 14.29
C THR A 327 -30.66 9.64 13.35
N GLN A 328 -31.38 8.63 13.82
CA GLN A 328 -31.83 7.52 12.96
C GLN A 328 -32.78 7.95 11.84
N TYR A 329 -33.42 9.11 11.98
CA TYR A 329 -34.46 9.59 11.05
C TYR A 329 -34.07 10.86 10.31
N SER A 330 -33.02 11.55 10.74
CA SER A 330 -32.62 12.85 10.20
C SER A 330 -31.12 12.96 10.08
N SER A 331 -30.66 13.43 8.92
CA SER A 331 -29.25 13.74 8.70
C SER A 331 -28.74 14.80 9.68
N GLY A 332 -27.50 14.60 10.13
CA GLY A 332 -26.75 15.59 10.88
C GLY A 332 -26.12 16.63 9.95
N MET A 333 -25.41 17.57 10.54
CA MET A 333 -24.67 18.60 9.83
C MET A 333 -23.37 18.87 10.60
N ARG A 334 -22.24 18.78 9.90
CA ARG A 334 -20.94 19.23 10.41
C ARG A 334 -20.48 20.45 9.63
N LEU A 335 -19.78 21.32 10.34
CA LEU A 335 -19.06 22.44 9.78
C LEU A 335 -17.60 22.04 9.65
N ILE A 336 -17.09 22.03 8.43
CA ILE A 336 -15.68 21.85 8.13
C ILE A 336 -15.05 23.22 7.92
N THR A 337 -13.98 23.48 8.66
CA THR A 337 -13.18 24.70 8.56
C THR A 337 -11.75 24.33 8.17
N ASP A 338 -11.35 24.76 6.98
CA ASP A 338 -9.98 24.66 6.50
C ASP A 338 -9.31 26.04 6.68
N GLU A 339 -8.29 26.11 7.51
CA GLU A 339 -7.53 27.34 7.81
C GLU A 339 -6.05 27.13 7.46
N CYS A 340 -5.46 28.10 6.77
CA CYS A 340 -4.04 28.12 6.46
C CYS A 340 -3.26 28.89 7.53
N HIS A 341 -2.23 28.27 8.12
CA HIS A 341 -1.41 28.91 9.15
C HIS A 341 -0.43 29.96 8.61
N SER A 342 -0.25 30.05 7.28
CA SER A 342 0.72 30.98 6.67
C SER A 342 0.07 32.20 6.00
N CYS A 343 -1.15 32.08 5.49
CA CYS A 343 -1.83 33.13 4.72
C CYS A 343 -3.29 33.23 5.14
N SER A 344 -4.00 34.24 4.64
CA SER A 344 -5.41 34.49 4.99
C SER A 344 -6.41 33.53 4.33
N TYR A 345 -5.97 32.38 3.82
CA TYR A 345 -6.89 31.39 3.26
C TYR A 345 -7.72 30.76 4.37
N TYR A 346 -9.03 30.87 4.18
CA TYR A 346 -10.04 30.34 5.07
C TYR A 346 -11.19 29.82 4.23
N ARG A 347 -11.59 28.57 4.45
CA ARG A 347 -12.76 27.98 3.81
C ARG A 347 -13.61 27.33 4.88
N GLN A 348 -14.89 27.67 4.87
CA GLN A 348 -15.90 27.02 5.69
C GLN A 348 -16.92 26.35 4.77
N GLN A 349 -17.25 25.11 5.05
CA GLN A 349 -18.25 24.36 4.31
C GLN A 349 -19.10 23.53 5.27
N GLU A 350 -20.40 23.51 5.02
CA GLU A 350 -21.32 22.59 5.68
C GLU A 350 -21.34 21.27 4.92
N GLU A 351 -21.17 20.17 5.66
CA GLU A 351 -21.35 18.84 5.14
C GLU A 351 -22.47 18.13 5.89
N ILE A 352 -23.34 17.48 5.14
CA ILE A 352 -24.43 16.68 5.69
C ILE A 352 -23.84 15.37 6.22
N ILE A 353 -24.08 15.09 7.49
CA ILE A 353 -23.73 13.80 8.09
C ILE A 353 -24.91 12.86 7.82
N PRO A 354 -24.70 11.66 7.25
CA PRO A 354 -25.78 10.72 7.04
C PRO A 354 -26.47 10.35 8.36
N PRO A 355 -27.77 9.98 8.33
CA PRO A 355 -28.48 9.50 9.51
C PRO A 355 -27.79 8.26 10.10
N LEU A 356 -27.99 8.04 11.39
CA LEU A 356 -27.45 6.87 12.08
C LEU A 356 -28.12 5.60 11.57
N PRO A 357 -27.41 4.46 11.54
CA PRO A 357 -28.02 3.19 11.18
C PRO A 357 -29.15 2.82 12.16
N PRO A 358 -30.18 2.06 11.70
CA PRO A 358 -31.21 1.53 12.58
C PRO A 358 -30.57 0.63 13.65
N PRO A 359 -31.24 0.46 14.81
CA PRO A 359 -30.69 -0.41 15.85
C PRO A 359 -30.69 -1.86 15.33
N PRO A 360 -29.73 -2.69 15.77
CA PRO A 360 -29.70 -4.10 15.37
C PRO A 360 -31.01 -4.79 15.80
N PRO A 361 -31.57 -5.71 14.98
CA PRO A 361 -32.75 -6.46 15.36
C PRO A 361 -32.46 -7.29 16.63
N PRO A 362 -33.49 -7.57 17.45
CA PRO A 362 -33.33 -8.47 18.58
C PRO A 362 -32.85 -9.85 18.11
N PRO A 363 -32.02 -10.56 18.89
CA PRO A 363 -31.53 -11.88 18.50
C PRO A 363 -32.70 -12.84 18.30
N PRO A 364 -32.67 -13.70 17.27
CA PRO A 364 -33.73 -14.66 17.04
C PRO A 364 -33.80 -15.67 18.20
N PRO A 365 -35.00 -16.18 18.55
CA PRO A 365 -35.13 -17.29 19.48
C PRO A 365 -34.34 -18.48 18.96
N SER A 366 -33.57 -19.13 19.84
CA SER A 366 -32.76 -20.30 19.55
C SER A 366 -33.62 -21.44 19.01
N GLY A 367 -33.63 -21.62 17.69
CA GLY A 367 -34.33 -22.68 16.99
C GLY A 367 -33.44 -23.24 15.89
N SER A 368 -33.28 -24.56 15.89
CA SER A 368 -32.40 -25.35 15.04
C SER A 368 -32.61 -25.15 13.54
N TRP A 369 -31.52 -25.38 12.81
CA TRP A 369 -31.33 -25.18 11.38
C TRP A 369 -32.33 -25.92 10.49
N SER A 370 -32.52 -25.37 9.29
CA SER A 370 -32.96 -26.12 8.11
C SER A 370 -32.31 -25.47 6.88
N ASP A 371 -31.25 -26.12 6.40
CA ASP A 371 -30.58 -25.77 5.15
C ASP A 371 -31.49 -26.04 3.94
N SER A 372 -31.51 -25.08 3.02
CA SER A 372 -31.94 -25.18 1.61
C SER A 372 -31.36 -23.93 0.94
N GLY A 373 -30.27 -23.98 0.19
CA GLY A 373 -30.18 -24.65 -1.10
C GLY A 373 -30.10 -23.59 -2.21
N GLY A 374 -28.88 -23.14 -2.51
CA GLY A 374 -28.43 -22.63 -3.81
C GLY A 374 -28.80 -21.19 -4.21
N SER A 375 -27.79 -20.35 -4.48
CA SER A 375 -27.77 -19.46 -5.66
C SER A 375 -26.40 -18.79 -5.81
N GLY A 376 -25.83 -18.85 -7.01
CA GLY A 376 -24.61 -18.14 -7.37
C GLY A 376 -24.77 -16.63 -7.15
N GLY A 377 -23.98 -16.10 -6.23
CA GLY A 377 -23.95 -14.67 -5.93
C GLY A 377 -23.17 -13.91 -7.00
N SER A 378 -23.85 -13.26 -7.93
CA SER A 378 -23.22 -12.19 -8.71
C SER A 378 -22.83 -11.08 -7.73
N PHE A 379 -21.58 -10.62 -7.76
CA PHE A 379 -21.20 -9.35 -7.15
C PHE A 379 -22.18 -8.29 -7.67
N GLY A 380 -22.81 -7.54 -6.77
CA GLY A 380 -23.99 -6.77 -7.12
C GLY A 380 -24.33 -5.63 -6.18
N GLY A 381 -23.34 -5.05 -5.50
CA GLY A 381 -23.56 -3.71 -4.96
C GLY A 381 -22.73 -3.27 -3.75
N GLY A 382 -21.58 -3.87 -3.47
CA GLY A 382 -20.67 -3.33 -2.47
C GLY A 382 -19.89 -2.12 -3.00
N SER A 383 -19.86 -1.03 -2.23
CA SER A 383 -19.01 0.14 -2.50
C SER A 383 -17.97 0.30 -1.39
N SER A 384 -16.71 0.56 -1.75
CA SER A 384 -15.67 0.92 -0.77
C SER A 384 -15.30 2.39 -0.90
N GLY A 385 -15.23 3.06 0.25
CA GLY A 385 -14.66 4.41 0.39
C GLY A 385 -13.13 4.45 0.49
N GLY A 386 -12.45 3.30 0.28
CA GLY A 386 -11.00 3.16 0.42
C GLY A 386 -10.54 2.60 1.77
N GLY A 387 -11.42 1.91 2.51
CA GLY A 387 -11.07 1.21 3.74
C GLY A 387 -10.06 0.08 3.52
N GLY A 388 -9.48 -0.42 4.62
CA GLY A 388 -8.48 -1.48 4.62
C GLY A 388 -7.04 -0.96 4.67
N ALA A 389 -6.07 -1.82 4.35
CA ALA A 389 -4.65 -1.49 4.50
C ALA A 389 -3.80 -2.17 3.42
N GLY A 390 -2.58 -1.69 3.26
CA GLY A 390 -1.63 -2.27 2.33
C GLY A 390 -0.20 -2.19 2.84
N GLY A 391 0.67 -3.02 2.29
CA GLY A 391 2.07 -3.04 2.67
C GLY A 391 2.97 -3.58 1.57
N SER A 392 4.25 -3.21 1.64
CA SER A 392 5.27 -3.62 0.67
C SER A 392 6.20 -4.67 1.26
N TRP A 393 6.61 -5.65 0.45
CA TRP A 393 7.59 -6.67 0.85
C TRP A 393 8.94 -6.46 0.19
#